data_AF-A0A3M6UC19-F1
#
_entry.id   AF-A0A3M6UC19-F1
#
_cell.length_a   1.000
_cell.length_b   1.000
_cell.length_c   1.000
_cell.angle_alpha   90.00
_cell.angle_beta   90.00
_cell.angle_gamma   90.00
#
_symmetry.space_group_name_H-M   'P 1'
#
loop_
_entity.id
_entity.type
_entity.pdbx_description
1 polymer ?
#
loop_
_entity_poly.entity_id
_entity_poly.type
_entity_poly.pdbx_seq_one_letter_code
_entity_poly.pdbx_strand_id
1 'polypeptide(L)'
;MEALTSELDVQLKLLKFTQGKTKAIVEKANREGIERHRDALRAVVKKVKSVKTKIEQAKLESGVQVDELTKWSAAVEAQQETADEEITHLSERLVQMNYKTRMQAKESEEELAERDRQKQLAFERTQLEMRM
;
A
#
# COMPACT_ATOMS: atom_id res chain seq x y z
N MET A 1 15.69 -14.89 26.23
CA MET A 1 14.81 -15.60 25.28
C MET A 1 13.34 -15.26 25.50
N GLU A 2 12.81 -15.42 26.71
CA GLU A 2 11.39 -15.19 27.03
C GLU A 2 10.85 -13.80 26.65
N ALA A 3 11.62 -12.74 26.89
CA ALA A 3 11.26 -11.36 26.50
C ALA A 3 11.11 -11.19 24.97
N LEU A 4 12.03 -11.75 24.17
CA LEU A 4 11.98 -11.66 22.71
C LEU A 4 10.79 -12.45 22.14
N THR A 5 10.51 -13.63 22.70
CA THR A 5 9.35 -14.44 22.29
C THR A 5 8.02 -13.75 22.63
N SER A 6 7.95 -13.07 23.78
CA SER A 6 6.78 -12.26 24.15
C SER A 6 6.63 -11.06 23.21
N GLU A 7 7.73 -10.37 22.89
CA GLU A 7 7.71 -9.27 21.93
C GLU A 7 7.22 -9.73 20.55
N LEU A 8 7.70 -10.89 20.06
CA LEU A 8 7.25 -11.44 18.79
C LEU A 8 5.75 -11.74 18.81
N ASP A 9 5.22 -12.35 19.88
CA ASP A 9 3.79 -12.63 20.01
C ASP A 9 2.95 -11.34 19.98
N VAL A 10 3.41 -10.28 20.66
CA VAL A 10 2.77 -8.95 20.58
C VAL A 10 2.79 -8.39 19.16
N GLN A 11 3.92 -8.48 18.45
CA GLN A 11 4.01 -7.99 17.07
C GLN A 11 3.14 -8.80 16.10
N LEU A 12 3.04 -10.13 16.27
CA LEU A 12 2.17 -10.98 15.46
C LEU A 12 0.68 -10.71 15.73
N LYS A 13 0.29 -10.45 16.99
CA LYS A 13 -1.06 -10.00 17.34
C LYS A 13 -1.37 -8.64 16.72
N LEU A 14 -0.42 -7.70 16.78
CA LEU A 14 -0.56 -6.40 16.15
C LEU A 14 -0.68 -6.51 14.62
N LEU A 15 0.08 -7.42 14.00
CA LEU A 15 0.01 -7.69 12.56
C LEU A 15 -1.41 -8.16 12.18
N LYS A 16 -1.92 -9.20 12.85
CA LYS A 16 -3.28 -9.72 12.63
C LYS A 16 -4.36 -8.67 12.86
N PHE A 17 -4.22 -7.87 13.92
CA PHE A 17 -5.15 -6.77 14.20
C PHE A 17 -5.16 -5.72 13.09
N THR A 18 -3.98 -5.39 12.55
CA THR A 18 -3.85 -4.41 11.47
C THR A 18 -4.42 -4.97 10.17
N GLN A 19 -4.10 -6.23 9.83
CA GLN A 19 -4.68 -6.94 8.67
C GLN A 19 -6.20 -7.00 8.73
N GLY A 20 -6.78 -7.28 9.91
CA GLY A 20 -8.23 -7.31 10.11
C GLY A 20 -8.93 -5.98 9.78
N LYS A 21 -8.20 -4.86 9.76
CA LYS A 21 -8.74 -3.54 9.38
C LYS A 21 -8.61 -3.23 7.89
N THR A 22 -7.82 -4.00 7.13
CA THR A 22 -7.48 -3.71 5.73
C THR A 22 -8.73 -3.54 4.87
N LYS A 23 -9.68 -4.48 4.93
CA LYS A 23 -10.92 -4.41 4.14
C LYS A 23 -11.72 -3.14 4.43
N ALA A 24 -11.97 -2.84 5.70
CA ALA A 24 -12.75 -1.68 6.10
C ALA A 24 -12.09 -0.36 5.68
N ILE A 25 -10.75 -0.31 5.69
CA ILE A 25 -9.99 0.87 5.24
C ILE A 25 -10.10 1.01 3.72
N VAL A 26 -9.92 -0.07 2.95
CA VAL A 26 -10.03 -0.01 1.49
C VAL A 26 -11.43 0.44 1.04
N GLU A 27 -12.49 0.05 1.76
CA GLU A 27 -13.86 0.43 1.44
C GLU A 27 -14.19 1.89 1.76
N LYS A 28 -13.61 2.45 2.83
CA LYS A 28 -14.03 3.75 3.39
C LYS A 28 -13.00 4.87 3.22
N ALA A 29 -11.73 4.54 3.07
CA ALA A 29 -10.66 5.52 3.11
C ALA A 29 -10.40 6.15 1.73
N ASN A 30 -10.02 7.43 1.77
CA ASN A 30 -9.43 8.09 0.62
C ASN A 30 -8.00 7.57 0.35
N ARG A 31 -7.36 8.07 -0.72
CA ARG A 31 -5.99 7.69 -1.11
C ARG A 31 -5.03 7.72 0.07
N GLU A 32 -5.08 8.78 0.86
CA GLU A 32 -4.18 9.01 1.98
C GLU A 32 -4.39 8.01 3.12
N GLY A 33 -5.64 7.64 3.42
CA GLY A 33 -5.91 6.63 4.44
C GLY A 33 -5.46 5.23 4.03
N ILE A 34 -5.58 4.87 2.74
CA ILE A 34 -5.03 3.61 2.20
C ILE A 34 -3.50 3.61 2.27
N GLU A 35 -2.86 4.73 1.94
CA GLU A 35 -1.40 4.91 2.03
C GLU A 35 -0.89 4.77 3.47
N ARG A 36 -1.51 5.48 4.42
CA ARG A 36 -1.15 5.36 5.85
C ARG A 36 -1.30 3.93 6.37
N HIS A 37 -2.35 3.21 5.95
CA HIS A 37 -2.56 1.83 6.37
C HIS A 37 -1.52 0.87 5.80
N ARG A 38 -1.22 0.98 4.50
CA ARG A 38 -0.13 0.23 3.85
C ARG A 38 1.20 0.42 4.61
N ASP A 39 1.51 1.66 4.96
CA ASP A 39 2.77 1.98 5.63
C ASP A 39 2.80 1.46 7.07
N ALA A 40 1.66 1.46 7.76
CA ALA A 40 1.51 0.83 9.07
C ALA A 40 1.74 -0.69 9.01
N LEU A 41 1.11 -1.41 8.06
CA LEU A 41 1.36 -2.84 7.84
C LEU A 41 2.84 -3.12 7.59
N ARG A 42 3.47 -2.36 6.68
CA ARG A 42 4.89 -2.49 6.36
C ARG A 42 5.79 -2.26 7.58
N ALA A 43 5.45 -1.31 8.45
CA ALA A 43 6.19 -1.06 9.68
C ALA A 43 6.10 -2.25 10.65
N VAL A 44 4.93 -2.85 10.81
CA VAL A 44 4.74 -4.03 11.67
C VAL A 44 5.49 -5.24 11.11
N VAL A 45 5.38 -5.52 9.81
CA VAL A 45 6.11 -6.63 9.15
C VAL A 45 7.62 -6.49 9.35
N LYS A 46 8.17 -5.29 9.18
CA LYS A 46 9.60 -5.02 9.45
C LYS A 46 9.99 -5.32 10.90
N LYS A 47 9.11 -5.01 11.85
CA LYS A 47 9.34 -5.23 13.27
C LYS A 47 9.29 -6.72 13.63
N VAL A 48 8.30 -7.46 13.08
CA VAL A 48 8.23 -8.93 13.16
C VAL A 48 9.52 -9.55 12.63
N LYS A 49 9.99 -9.14 11.44
CA LYS A 49 11.24 -9.64 10.86
C LYS A 49 12.45 -9.39 11.76
N SER A 50 12.57 -8.19 12.32
CA SER A 50 13.68 -7.84 13.20
C SER A 50 13.71 -8.69 14.48
N VAL A 51 12.56 -8.87 15.14
CA VAL A 51 12.47 -9.69 16.36
C VAL A 51 12.70 -11.16 16.03
N LYS A 52 12.15 -11.66 14.92
CA LYS A 52 12.39 -13.02 14.42
C LYS A 52 13.88 -13.30 14.27
N THR A 53 14.63 -12.46 13.55
CA THR A 53 16.08 -12.64 13.35
C THR A 53 16.85 -12.67 14.66
N LYS A 54 16.49 -11.84 15.65
CA LYS A 54 17.09 -11.88 16.99
C LYS A 54 16.83 -13.20 17.70
N ILE A 55 15.62 -13.75 17.58
CA ILE A 55 15.28 -15.06 18.16
C ILE A 55 16.04 -16.18 17.43
N GLU A 56 16.15 -16.12 16.11
CA GLU A 56 16.93 -17.10 15.33
C GLU A 56 18.38 -17.14 15.79
N GLN A 57 19.01 -15.97 15.92
CA GLN A 57 20.36 -15.85 16.45
C GLN A 57 20.48 -16.45 17.86
N ALA A 58 19.60 -16.06 18.78
CA ALA A 58 19.64 -16.56 20.15
C ALA A 58 19.40 -18.07 20.24
N LYS A 59 18.55 -18.64 19.37
CA LYS A 59 18.32 -20.10 19.29
C LYS A 59 19.55 -20.84 18.78
N LEU A 60 20.22 -20.31 17.76
CA LEU A 60 21.48 -20.87 17.26
C LEU A 60 22.58 -20.83 18.33
N GLU A 61 22.72 -19.71 19.05
CA GLU A 61 23.67 -19.57 20.16
C GLU A 61 23.40 -20.57 21.29
N SER A 62 22.12 -20.90 21.54
CA SER A 62 21.73 -21.91 22.53
C SER A 62 21.85 -23.37 22.06
N GLY A 63 22.29 -23.61 20.82
CA GLY A 63 22.48 -24.96 20.27
C GLY A 63 21.19 -25.65 19.81
N VAL A 64 20.11 -24.91 19.55
CA VAL A 64 18.88 -25.47 18.95
C VAL A 64 19.20 -26.04 17.57
N GLN A 65 18.64 -27.21 17.26
CA GLN A 65 18.85 -27.83 15.97
C GLN A 65 18.28 -26.98 14.83
N VAL A 66 19.02 -26.93 13.73
CA VAL A 66 18.65 -26.12 12.55
C VAL A 66 17.29 -26.53 11.99
N ASP A 67 16.92 -27.81 12.03
CA ASP A 67 15.62 -28.28 11.54
C ASP A 67 14.45 -27.76 12.39
N GLU A 68 14.59 -27.75 13.71
CA GLU A 68 13.60 -27.19 14.61
C GLU A 68 13.48 -25.66 14.43
N LEU A 69 14.61 -24.99 14.25
CA LEU A 69 14.65 -23.57 13.98
C LEU A 69 13.96 -23.23 12.65
N THR A 70 14.20 -24.02 11.61
CA THR A 70 13.62 -23.84 10.27
C THR A 70 12.10 -23.98 10.30
N LYS A 71 11.57 -25.01 10.98
CA LYS A 71 10.12 -25.20 11.15
C LYS A 71 9.46 -24.02 11.88
N TRP A 72 10.10 -23.54 12.96
CA TRP A 72 9.61 -22.39 13.70
C TRP A 72 9.65 -21.10 12.85
N SER A 73 10.74 -20.91 12.11
CA SER A 73 10.97 -19.76 11.22
C SER A 73 9.89 -19.68 10.13
N ALA A 74 9.58 -20.81 9.48
CA ALA A 74 8.55 -20.90 8.45
C ALA A 74 7.13 -20.55 8.96
N ALA A 75 6.80 -20.89 10.21
CA ALA A 75 5.51 -20.55 10.80
C ALA A 75 5.32 -19.03 11.05
N VAL A 76 6.43 -18.32 11.31
CA VAL A 76 6.46 -16.85 11.34
C VAL A 76 6.43 -16.30 9.91
N GLU A 77 7.21 -16.93 9.02
CA GLU A 77 7.21 -16.85 7.54
C GLU A 77 5.82 -16.61 6.95
N ALA A 78 4.99 -17.63 7.11
CA ALA A 78 3.64 -17.68 6.54
C ALA A 78 2.73 -16.53 7.01
N GLN A 79 2.89 -16.04 8.25
CA GLN A 79 2.10 -14.91 8.74
C GLN A 79 2.56 -13.57 8.12
N GLN A 80 3.85 -13.44 7.81
CA GLN A 80 4.38 -12.26 7.12
C GLN A 80 3.98 -12.26 5.65
N GLU A 81 3.97 -13.41 4.99
CA GLU A 81 3.59 -13.57 3.59
C GLU A 81 2.18 -13.05 3.32
N THR A 82 1.19 -13.42 4.14
CA THR A 82 -0.17 -12.89 4.01
C THR A 82 -0.22 -11.37 4.14
N ALA A 83 0.61 -10.78 5.01
CA ALA A 83 0.66 -9.33 5.15
C ALA A 83 1.37 -8.66 3.97
N ASP A 84 2.38 -9.30 3.38
CA ASP A 84 3.09 -8.82 2.19
C ASP A 84 2.19 -8.85 0.95
N GLU A 85 1.32 -9.85 0.81
CA GLU A 85 0.25 -9.89 -0.21
C GLU A 85 -0.72 -8.72 -0.05
N GLU A 86 -1.19 -8.45 1.18
CA GLU A 86 -2.04 -7.29 1.46
C GLU A 86 -1.37 -5.96 1.13
N ILE A 87 -0.08 -5.80 1.49
CA ILE A 87 0.70 -4.61 1.15
C ILE A 87 0.81 -4.43 -0.37
N THR A 88 0.97 -5.52 -1.11
CA THR A 88 1.02 -5.52 -2.58
C THR A 88 -0.31 -5.05 -3.15
N HIS A 89 -1.42 -5.66 -2.72
CA HIS A 89 -2.77 -5.26 -3.14
C HIS A 89 -3.08 -3.78 -2.83
N LEU A 90 -2.71 -3.29 -1.64
CA LEU A 90 -2.87 -1.87 -1.29
C LEU A 90 -2.04 -0.95 -2.20
N SER A 91 -0.83 -1.39 -2.58
CA SER A 91 0.05 -0.63 -3.46
C SER A 91 -0.54 -0.53 -4.87
N GLU A 92 -1.04 -1.65 -5.41
CA GLU A 92 -1.73 -1.68 -6.70
C GLU A 92 -2.98 -0.78 -6.70
N ARG A 93 -3.76 -0.82 -5.62
CA ARG A 93 -4.93 0.03 -5.46
C ARG A 93 -4.57 1.52 -5.51
N LEU A 94 -3.50 1.93 -4.84
CA LEU A 94 -3.01 3.31 -4.88
C LEU A 94 -2.56 3.73 -6.29
N VAL A 95 -1.89 2.83 -7.03
CA VAL A 95 -1.50 3.07 -8.42
C VAL A 95 -2.74 3.27 -9.31
N GLN A 96 -3.76 2.43 -9.17
CA GLN A 96 -5.02 2.56 -9.92
C GLN A 96 -5.74 3.88 -9.61
N MET A 97 -5.78 4.29 -8.34
CA MET A 97 -6.38 5.57 -7.95
C MET A 97 -5.64 6.75 -8.59
N ASN A 98 -4.30 6.74 -8.56
CA ASN A 98 -3.49 7.78 -9.20
C ASN A 98 -3.72 7.84 -10.71
N TYR A 99 -3.79 6.68 -11.37
CA TYR A 99 -4.07 6.60 -12.80
C TYR A 99 -5.43 7.23 -13.12
N LYS A 100 -6.48 6.86 -12.37
CA LYS A 100 -7.82 7.40 -12.58
C LYS A 100 -7.86 8.93 -12.40
N THR A 101 -7.26 9.45 -11.32
CA THR A 101 -7.18 10.90 -11.09
C THR A 101 -6.45 11.62 -12.22
N ARG A 102 -5.35 11.05 -12.72
CA ARG A 102 -4.60 11.63 -13.84
C ARG A 102 -5.40 11.64 -15.15
N MET A 103 -6.14 10.57 -15.44
CA MET A 103 -6.98 10.50 -16.63
C MET A 103 -8.11 11.53 -16.58
N GLN A 104 -8.79 11.65 -15.45
CA GLN A 104 -9.83 12.65 -15.26
C GLN A 104 -9.31 14.10 -15.41
N ALA A 105 -8.09 14.36 -14.93
CA ALA A 105 -7.45 15.67 -15.10
C ALA A 105 -7.17 15.96 -16.59
N LYS A 106 -6.68 14.97 -17.35
CA LYS A 106 -6.45 15.11 -18.78
C LYS A 106 -7.74 15.34 -19.57
N GLU A 107 -8.78 14.53 -19.30
CA GLU A 107 -10.09 14.69 -19.94
C GLU A 107 -10.65 16.09 -19.69
N SER A 108 -10.54 16.59 -18.45
CA SER A 108 -10.96 17.96 -18.14
C SER A 108 -10.14 19.04 -18.84
N GLU A 109 -8.83 18.83 -19.04
CA GLU A 109 -7.95 19.76 -19.76
C GLU A 109 -8.28 19.78 -21.26
N GLU A 110 -8.50 18.61 -21.86
CA GLU A 110 -8.91 18.46 -23.26
C GLU A 110 -10.28 19.11 -23.51
N GLU A 111 -11.25 18.94 -22.61
CA GLU A 111 -12.55 19.60 -22.71
C GLU A 111 -12.45 21.13 -22.67
N LEU A 112 -11.57 21.67 -21.83
CA LEU A 112 -11.34 23.12 -21.75
C LEU A 112 -10.69 23.63 -23.04
N ALA A 113 -9.66 22.94 -23.53
CA ALA A 113 -8.97 23.30 -24.76
C ALA A 113 -9.91 23.28 -25.98
N GLU A 114 -10.80 22.29 -26.07
CA GLU A 114 -11.78 22.20 -27.15
C GLU A 114 -12.82 23.34 -27.08
N ARG A 115 -13.31 23.68 -25.88
CA ARG A 115 -14.21 24.84 -25.71
C ARG A 115 -13.55 26.14 -26.11
N ASP A 116 -12.30 26.35 -25.74
CA ASP A 116 -11.59 27.59 -26.09
C ASP A 116 -11.28 27.66 -27.59
N ARG A 117 -10.95 26.53 -28.22
CA ARG A 117 -10.83 26.43 -29.68
C ARG A 117 -12.15 26.78 -30.38
N GLN A 118 -13.27 26.26 -29.90
CA GLN A 118 -14.59 26.57 -30.47
C GLN A 118 -14.95 28.05 -30.36
N LYS A 119 -14.66 28.70 -29.23
CA LYS A 119 -14.85 30.15 -29.06
C LYS A 119 -13.98 30.94 -30.05
N GLN A 120 -12.72 30.55 -30.22
CA GLN A 120 -11.81 31.19 -31.16
C GLN A 120 -12.31 31.11 -32.60
N LEU A 121 -12.74 29.92 -33.04
CA LEU A 121 -13.31 29.72 -34.36
C LEU A 121 -14.60 30.51 -34.58
N ALA A 122 -15.47 30.58 -33.57
CA ALA A 122 -16.69 31.37 -33.63
C ALA A 122 -16.37 32.87 -33.79
N PHE A 123 -15.40 33.38 -33.03
CA PHE A 123 -14.95 34.76 -33.13
C PHE A 123 -14.37 35.09 -34.51
N GLU A 124 -13.49 34.24 -35.04
CA GLU A 124 -12.90 34.40 -36.38
C GLU A 124 -13.96 34.40 -37.48
N ARG A 125 -14.95 33.50 -37.36
CA ARG A 125 -16.08 33.46 -38.29
C ARG A 125 -16.90 34.76 -38.27
N THR A 126 -17.23 35.28 -37.09
CA THR A 126 -17.95 36.56 -36.98
C THR A 126 -17.14 37.72 -37.56
N GLN A 127 -15.82 37.76 -37.35
CA GLN A 127 -14.95 38.77 -37.92
C GLN A 127 -14.93 38.73 -39.46
N LEU A 128 -14.92 37.54 -40.05
CA LEU A 128 -15.00 37.37 -41.51
C LEU A 128 -16.37 37.81 -42.05
N GLU A 129 -17.46 37.44 -41.38
CA GLU A 129 -18.82 37.84 -41.77
C GLU A 129 -19.01 39.36 -41.72
N MET A 130 -18.41 40.07 -40.76
CA MET A 130 -18.45 41.55 -40.69
C MET A 130 -17.58 42.26 -41.73
N ARG A 131 -16.63 41.55 -42.37
CA ARG A 131 -15.73 42.11 -43.38
C ARG A 131 -16.22 41.90 -44.82
N MET A 132 -17.31 41.13 -45.01
CA MET A 132 -18.00 40.99 -46.31
C MET A 132 -19.17 41.96 -46.42
#